data_AF-A0A510KH54-F1
#
_entry.id   AF-A0A510KH54-F1
#
_cell.length_a   1.000
_cell.length_b   1.000
_cell.length_c   1.000
_cell.angle_alpha   90.00
_cell.angle_beta   90.00
_cell.angle_gamma   90.00
#
_symmetry.space_group_name_H-M   'P 1'
#
loop_
_entity.id
_entity.type
_entity.pdbx_description
1 polymer ?
#
loop_
_entity_poly.entity_id
_entity_poly.type
_entity_poly.pdbx_seq_one_letter_code
_entity_poly.pdbx_strand_id
1 'polypeptide(L)'
;MKIKLQTEDPDEFELDLMECFSSVPVIIGDKMFLRTYTTVLDTLDTTYNQLPETLKKMLDQHQTRSFYLKSSLLTVTGLTAYSIDIGFDKSKDAFRAAKIFDAFNKERGYTMILCNCFFPSGSMVIYFQALGDIFLEFDLKDVFFLNDVKEFYEISELEYKESDEINNQDYNEITAIICGKK
;
A
#
# COMPACT_ATOMS: atom_id res chain seq x y z
N MET A 1 -7.63 9.31 -16.79
CA MET A 1 -8.97 8.92 -16.31
C MET A 1 -8.78 8.28 -14.96
N LYS A 2 -9.46 8.78 -13.93
CA LYS A 2 -9.38 8.20 -12.59
C LYS A 2 -10.36 7.02 -12.50
N ILE A 3 -9.89 5.93 -11.92
CA ILE A 3 -10.64 4.71 -11.66
C ILE A 3 -10.76 4.58 -10.15
N LYS A 4 -11.95 4.21 -9.68
CA LYS A 4 -12.24 3.99 -8.27
C LYS A 4 -12.95 2.66 -8.14
N LEU A 5 -12.32 1.74 -7.44
CA LEU A 5 -12.87 0.43 -7.08
C LEU A 5 -13.36 0.48 -5.63
N GLN A 6 -14.39 -0.31 -5.32
CA GLN A 6 -15.03 -0.37 -4.01
C GLN A 6 -15.29 -1.83 -3.62
N THR A 7 -15.10 -2.14 -2.33
CA THR A 7 -15.64 -3.34 -1.69
C THR A 7 -16.10 -3.03 -0.27
N GLU A 8 -17.00 -3.87 0.24
CA GLU A 8 -17.44 -3.94 1.64
C GLU A 8 -16.65 -4.99 2.43
N ASP A 9 -15.94 -5.89 1.73
CA ASP A 9 -15.10 -6.91 2.32
C ASP A 9 -13.61 -6.69 1.96
N PRO A 10 -12.76 -6.31 2.92
CA PRO A 10 -11.33 -6.14 2.66
C PRO A 10 -10.65 -7.33 1.99
N ASP A 11 -11.16 -8.55 2.17
CA ASP A 11 -10.55 -9.74 1.61
C ASP A 11 -10.82 -9.87 0.09
N GLU A 12 -11.76 -9.11 -0.47
CA GLU A 12 -12.15 -9.18 -1.89
C GLU A 12 -11.24 -8.39 -2.84
N PHE A 13 -10.37 -7.52 -2.33
CA PHE A 13 -9.58 -6.67 -3.20
C PHE A 13 -8.47 -7.43 -3.94
N GLU A 14 -8.08 -8.62 -3.47
CA GLU A 14 -6.86 -9.36 -3.91
C GLU A 14 -5.71 -8.39 -4.26
N LEU A 15 -5.52 -7.41 -3.37
CA LEU A 15 -4.45 -6.43 -3.47
C LEU A 15 -3.19 -7.08 -2.95
N ASP A 16 -2.29 -7.46 -3.87
CA ASP A 16 -0.96 -7.88 -3.47
C ASP A 16 -0.11 -6.65 -3.17
N LEU A 17 0.09 -6.45 -1.87
CA LEU A 17 0.87 -5.37 -1.28
C LEU A 17 2.24 -5.87 -0.78
N MET A 18 2.55 -7.16 -0.93
CA MET A 18 3.74 -7.77 -0.33
C MET A 18 5.04 -7.19 -0.91
N GLU A 19 5.06 -6.84 -2.19
CA GLU A 19 6.20 -6.18 -2.86
C GLU A 19 5.95 -4.69 -3.16
N CYS A 20 4.90 -4.10 -2.57
CA CYS A 20 4.61 -2.68 -2.79
C CYS A 20 5.37 -1.79 -1.79
N PHE A 21 5.72 -0.59 -2.22
CA PHE A 21 6.12 0.48 -1.31
C PHE A 21 4.91 1.32 -0.93
N SER A 22 4.89 1.82 0.31
CA SER A 22 3.78 2.64 0.78
C SER A 22 4.23 3.82 1.64
N SER A 23 3.36 4.84 1.69
CA SER A 23 3.46 5.94 2.65
C SER A 23 3.08 5.46 4.05
N VAL A 24 3.54 6.15 5.09
CA VAL A 24 2.94 5.99 6.43
C VAL A 24 1.44 6.30 6.36
N PRO A 25 0.55 5.43 6.90
CA PRO A 25 -0.89 5.67 6.86
C PRO A 25 -1.29 6.95 7.56
N VAL A 26 -2.18 7.74 6.95
CA VAL A 26 -2.78 8.92 7.58
C VAL A 26 -4.15 8.52 8.11
N ILE A 27 -4.38 8.74 9.41
CA ILE A 27 -5.65 8.42 10.07
C ILE A 27 -6.33 9.71 10.52
N ILE A 28 -7.56 9.93 10.06
CA ILE A 28 -8.38 11.09 10.41
C ILE A 28 -9.77 10.59 10.80
N GLY A 29 -10.12 10.70 12.07
CA GLY A 29 -11.36 10.13 12.60
C GLY A 29 -11.34 8.60 12.52
N ASP A 30 -12.30 8.04 11.80
CA ASP A 30 -12.48 6.61 11.51
C ASP A 30 -12.03 6.23 10.10
N LYS A 31 -11.22 7.08 9.45
CA LYS A 31 -10.72 6.86 8.09
C LYS A 31 -9.21 6.69 8.07
N MET A 32 -8.73 5.77 7.25
CA MET A 32 -7.31 5.60 6.95
C MET A 32 -7.06 5.78 5.46
N PHE A 33 -5.98 6.49 5.16
CA PHE A 33 -5.49 6.74 3.81
C PHE A 33 -4.08 6.17 3.70
N LEU A 34 -3.86 5.33 2.70
CA LEU A 34 -2.58 4.69 2.43
C LEU A 34 -2.27 4.83 0.95
N ARG A 35 -1.23 5.59 0.63
CA ARG A 35 -0.71 5.66 -0.74
C ARG A 35 0.24 4.50 -0.96
N THR A 36 0.04 3.79 -2.05
CA THR A 36 0.88 2.67 -2.46
C THR A 36 1.49 2.92 -3.83
N TYR A 37 2.61 2.27 -4.07
CA TYR A 37 3.40 2.33 -5.28
C TYR A 37 3.77 0.90 -5.67
N THR A 38 3.90 0.66 -6.97
CA THR A 38 4.23 -0.66 -7.53
C THR A 38 3.29 -1.78 -7.06
N THR A 39 2.02 -1.46 -6.83
CA THR A 39 1.00 -2.39 -6.35
C THR A 39 0.50 -3.30 -7.46
N VAL A 40 0.30 -4.58 -7.16
CA VAL A 40 -0.34 -5.52 -8.07
C VAL A 40 -1.81 -5.65 -7.67
N LEU A 41 -2.67 -5.60 -8.67
CA LEU A 41 -4.09 -5.90 -8.50
C LEU A 41 -4.45 -7.14 -9.30
N ASP A 42 -4.85 -8.20 -8.60
CA ASP A 42 -5.46 -9.37 -9.20
C ASP A 42 -6.98 -9.16 -9.29
N THR A 43 -7.52 -9.26 -10.50
CA THR A 43 -8.92 -8.93 -10.76
C THR A 43 -9.80 -10.17 -10.60
N LEU A 44 -10.25 -10.42 -9.37
CA LEU A 44 -11.43 -11.26 -9.12
C LEU A 44 -12.64 -10.74 -9.92
N ASP A 45 -13.64 -11.59 -10.14
CA ASP A 45 -14.83 -11.21 -10.92
C ASP A 45 -15.53 -9.96 -10.35
N THR A 46 -15.56 -9.80 -9.03
CA THR A 46 -16.10 -8.62 -8.34
C THR A 46 -15.34 -7.35 -8.70
N THR A 47 -14.01 -7.39 -8.67
CA THR A 47 -13.11 -6.29 -9.03
C THR A 47 -13.13 -6.03 -10.54
N TYR A 48 -13.09 -7.08 -11.36
CA TYR A 48 -13.11 -7.01 -12.83
C TYR A 48 -14.37 -6.33 -13.36
N ASN A 49 -15.53 -6.63 -12.76
CA ASN A 49 -16.81 -6.03 -13.16
C ASN A 49 -16.86 -4.52 -12.96
N GLN A 50 -16.09 -3.98 -12.02
CA GLN A 50 -15.99 -2.54 -11.76
C GLN A 50 -15.06 -1.81 -12.74
N LEU A 51 -14.23 -2.53 -13.50
CA LEU A 51 -13.26 -1.92 -14.40
C LEU A 51 -13.95 -1.27 -15.61
N PRO A 52 -13.40 -0.16 -16.12
CA PRO A 52 -13.86 0.43 -17.37
C PRO A 52 -13.50 -0.49 -18.56
N GLU A 53 -14.33 -0.47 -19.60
CA GLU A 53 -14.15 -1.28 -20.81
C GLU A 53 -12.77 -1.09 -21.48
N THR A 54 -12.19 0.10 -21.38
CA THR A 54 -10.83 0.37 -21.87
C THR A 54 -9.80 -0.52 -21.17
N LEU A 55 -9.90 -0.66 -19.85
CA LEU A 55 -8.96 -1.48 -19.07
C LEU A 55 -9.22 -2.97 -19.26
N LYS A 56 -10.49 -3.39 -19.37
CA LYS A 56 -10.84 -4.78 -19.73
C LYS A 56 -10.23 -5.20 -21.07
N LYS A 57 -10.30 -4.35 -22.09
CA LYS A 57 -9.65 -4.60 -23.40
C LYS A 57 -8.13 -4.71 -23.28
N MET A 58 -7.50 -3.89 -22.44
CA MET A 58 -6.06 -3.99 -22.19
C MET A 58 -5.72 -5.34 -21.54
N LEU A 59 -6.51 -5.79 -20.55
CA LEU A 59 -6.34 -7.11 -19.92
C LEU A 59 -6.49 -8.26 -20.93
N ASP A 60 -7.52 -8.21 -21.77
CA ASP A 60 -7.75 -9.20 -22.82
C ASP A 60 -6.58 -9.27 -23.82
N GLN A 61 -6.05 -8.12 -24.23
CA GLN A 61 -4.88 -8.03 -25.13
C GLN A 61 -3.64 -8.68 -24.54
N HIS A 62 -3.43 -8.49 -23.23
CA HIS A 62 -2.30 -9.06 -22.49
C HIS A 62 -2.57 -10.50 -21.99
N GLN A 63 -3.78 -11.03 -22.23
CA GLN A 63 -4.21 -12.36 -21.78
C GLN A 63 -3.97 -12.58 -20.28
N THR A 64 -4.27 -11.57 -19.47
CA THR A 64 -4.05 -11.59 -18.02
C THR A 64 -5.26 -11.05 -17.26
N ARG A 65 -5.36 -11.40 -15.98
CA ARG A 65 -6.30 -10.81 -15.01
C ARG A 65 -5.60 -9.90 -14.00
N SER A 66 -4.30 -9.70 -14.14
CA SER A 66 -3.50 -8.91 -13.21
C SER A 66 -2.82 -7.75 -13.92
N PHE A 67 -2.65 -6.64 -13.21
CA PHE A 67 -1.90 -5.49 -13.70
C PHE A 67 -1.25 -4.75 -12.54
N TYR A 68 -0.27 -3.92 -12.89
CA TYR A 68 0.50 -3.15 -11.94
C TYR A 68 0.07 -1.70 -11.94
N LEU A 69 0.17 -1.08 -10.76
CA LEU A 69 -0.15 0.32 -10.53
C LEU A 69 1.12 1.06 -10.09
N LYS A 70 1.52 2.07 -10.85
CA LYS A 70 2.64 2.96 -10.48
C LYS A 70 2.34 3.71 -9.17
N SER A 71 1.10 4.17 -9.03
CA SER A 71 0.60 4.77 -7.79
C SER A 71 -0.87 4.49 -7.61
N SER A 72 -1.28 4.25 -6.37
CA SER A 72 -2.68 4.13 -5.99
C SER A 72 -2.94 4.73 -4.60
N LEU A 73 -4.20 5.01 -4.29
CA LEU A 73 -4.66 5.44 -2.98
C LEU A 73 -5.68 4.45 -2.45
N LEU A 74 -5.31 3.74 -1.38
CA LEU A 74 -6.22 2.93 -0.59
C LEU A 74 -6.87 3.83 0.47
N THR A 75 -8.20 3.80 0.53
CA THR A 75 -8.99 4.48 1.56
C THR A 75 -9.84 3.46 2.29
N VAL A 76 -9.69 3.38 3.60
CA VAL A 76 -10.52 2.55 4.49
C VAL A 76 -11.42 3.47 5.31
N THR A 77 -12.71 3.18 5.37
CA THR A 77 -13.70 3.95 6.14
C THR A 77 -14.34 3.11 7.23
N GLY A 78 -14.91 3.75 8.26
CA GLY A 78 -15.55 3.04 9.36
C GLY A 78 -14.58 2.16 10.14
N LEU A 79 -13.34 2.63 10.35
CA LEU A 79 -12.36 1.94 11.18
C LEU A 79 -12.90 1.74 12.59
N THR A 80 -12.79 0.51 13.07
CA THR A 80 -13.18 0.12 14.42
C THR A 80 -11.98 -0.31 15.26
N ALA A 81 -10.87 -0.67 14.63
CA ALA A 81 -9.57 -0.83 15.26
C ALA A 81 -8.43 -0.70 14.24
N TYR A 82 -7.25 -0.28 14.70
CA TYR A 82 -6.00 -0.43 13.94
C TYR A 82 -4.79 -0.63 14.86
N SER A 83 -3.75 -1.27 14.33
CA SER A 83 -2.42 -1.36 14.88
C SER A 83 -1.41 -1.29 13.73
N ILE A 84 -0.56 -0.27 13.73
CA ILE A 84 0.50 -0.06 12.76
C ILE A 84 1.82 -0.27 13.47
N ASP A 85 2.65 -1.14 12.92
CA ASP A 85 4.03 -1.38 13.35
C ASP A 85 4.96 -1.09 12.16
N ILE A 86 5.91 -0.18 12.35
CA ILE A 86 6.96 0.14 11.39
C ILE A 86 8.29 -0.25 12.03
N GLY A 87 8.95 -1.26 11.48
CA GLY A 87 10.19 -1.81 12.00
C GLY A 87 11.38 -1.54 11.10
N PHE A 88 12.51 -1.16 11.71
CA PHE A 88 13.80 -1.01 11.06
C PHE A 88 14.69 -2.17 11.53
N ASP A 89 14.82 -3.19 10.70
CA ASP A 89 15.70 -4.36 10.87
C ASP A 89 15.86 -4.91 12.32
N LYS A 90 14.98 -5.84 12.72
CA LYS A 90 15.04 -6.79 13.87
C LYS A 90 15.52 -6.30 15.26
N SER A 91 15.83 -5.02 15.43
CA SER A 91 16.17 -4.38 16.69
C SER A 91 14.92 -3.71 17.27
N LYS A 92 14.95 -3.41 18.57
CA LYS A 92 13.76 -3.18 19.41
C LYS A 92 13.02 -1.85 19.14
N ASP A 93 13.43 -1.09 18.13
CA ASP A 93 12.95 0.26 17.86
C ASP A 93 11.93 0.23 16.72
N ALA A 94 10.68 -0.05 17.10
CA ALA A 94 9.52 -0.05 16.22
C ALA A 94 8.64 1.16 16.50
N PHE A 95 8.24 1.91 15.46
CA PHE A 95 7.17 2.90 15.61
C PHE A 95 5.83 2.17 15.65
N ARG A 96 5.07 2.39 16.73
CA ARG A 96 3.77 1.75 16.93
C ARG A 96 2.68 2.77 17.16
N ALA A 97 1.59 2.63 16.40
CA ALA A 97 0.37 3.40 16.59
C ALA A 97 -0.82 2.45 16.58
N ALA A 98 -1.64 2.48 17.64
CA ALA A 98 -2.81 1.61 17.74
C ALA A 98 -3.99 2.32 18.40
N LYS A 99 -5.21 1.94 18.01
CA LYS A 99 -6.47 2.42 18.59
C LYS A 99 -7.57 1.39 18.42
N ILE A 100 -8.42 1.26 19.43
CA ILE A 100 -9.70 0.54 19.37
C ILE A 100 -10.81 1.58 19.55
N PHE A 101 -11.83 1.53 18.70
CA PHE A 101 -12.98 2.43 18.72
C PHE A 101 -14.18 1.73 19.38
N ASP A 102 -15.19 2.50 19.79
CA ASP A 102 -16.39 1.96 20.46
C ASP A 102 -17.16 0.95 19.60
N ALA A 103 -17.08 1.11 18.27
CA ALA A 103 -17.72 0.22 17.30
C ALA A 103 -16.95 -1.09 17.04
N PHE A 104 -15.88 -1.40 17.81
CA PHE A 104 -15.10 -2.61 17.63
C PHE A 104 -15.94 -3.88 17.83
N ASN A 105 -15.92 -4.74 16.80
CA ASN A 105 -16.60 -6.02 16.82
C ASN A 105 -15.59 -7.13 17.08
N LYS A 106 -15.66 -7.74 18.27
CA LYS A 106 -14.77 -8.83 18.70
C LYS A 106 -14.94 -10.13 17.89
N GLU A 107 -16.09 -10.30 17.25
CA GLU A 107 -16.39 -11.50 16.45
C GLU A 107 -15.94 -11.35 15.00
N ARG A 108 -15.76 -10.11 14.52
CA ARG A 108 -15.23 -9.84 13.18
C ARG A 108 -13.69 -9.96 13.20
N GLY A 109 -13.14 -10.54 12.14
CA GLY A 109 -11.70 -10.59 11.92
C GLY A 109 -11.05 -9.21 11.73
N TYR A 110 -9.75 -9.24 11.45
CA TYR A 110 -8.97 -8.09 11.05
C TYR A 110 -8.33 -8.36 9.70
N THR A 111 -8.03 -7.30 8.97
CA THR A 111 -7.24 -7.32 7.74
C THR A 111 -5.80 -6.98 8.08
N MET A 112 -4.87 -7.63 7.40
CA MET A 112 -3.44 -7.38 7.51
C MET A 112 -2.92 -6.87 6.18
N ILE A 113 -2.18 -5.76 6.21
CA ILE A 113 -1.37 -5.27 5.10
C ILE A 113 0.09 -5.41 5.54
N LEU A 114 0.87 -6.14 4.75
CA LEU A 114 2.32 -6.16 4.84
C LEU A 114 2.88 -5.44 3.62
N CYS A 115 3.75 -4.47 3.83
CA CYS A 115 4.35 -3.69 2.75
C CYS A 115 5.70 -3.10 3.17
N ASN A 116 6.46 -2.63 2.20
CA ASN A 116 7.66 -1.84 2.46
C ASN A 116 7.26 -0.37 2.71
N CYS A 117 8.00 0.32 3.57
CA CYS A 117 7.83 1.75 3.81
C CYS A 117 9.06 2.52 3.31
N PHE A 118 8.84 3.64 2.63
CA PHE A 118 9.91 4.55 2.20
C PHE A 118 10.65 5.24 3.37
N PHE A 119 10.27 4.96 4.61
CA PHE A 119 10.91 5.47 5.82
C PHE A 119 11.85 4.39 6.36
N PRO A 120 13.11 4.75 6.69
CA PRO A 120 14.35 4.15 6.15
C PRO A 120 14.25 2.63 5.91
N SER A 121 13.91 2.25 4.67
CA SER A 121 13.46 0.92 4.19
C SER A 121 13.08 -0.09 5.27
N GLY A 122 12.09 0.28 6.07
CA GLY A 122 11.49 -0.59 7.05
C GLY A 122 10.39 -1.46 6.46
N SER A 123 10.12 -2.60 7.10
CA SER A 123 8.87 -3.29 6.89
C SER A 123 7.77 -2.61 7.70
N MET A 124 6.58 -2.49 7.10
CA MET A 124 5.40 -1.98 7.77
C MET A 124 4.30 -3.04 7.76
N VAL A 125 3.75 -3.28 8.95
CA VAL A 125 2.61 -4.16 9.16
C VAL A 125 1.45 -3.34 9.69
N ILE A 126 0.32 -3.39 8.99
CA ILE A 126 -0.91 -2.70 9.38
C ILE A 126 -1.96 -3.76 9.63
N TYR A 127 -2.43 -3.85 10.87
CA TYR A 127 -3.63 -4.58 11.23
C TYR A 127 -4.78 -3.58 11.36
N PHE A 128 -5.94 -3.86 10.78
CA PHE A 128 -7.11 -3.04 10.98
C PHE A 128 -8.42 -3.83 10.92
N GLN A 129 -9.45 -3.31 11.57
CA GLN A 129 -10.83 -3.73 11.38
C GLN A 129 -11.63 -2.51 10.92
N ALA A 130 -12.46 -2.71 9.89
CA ALA A 130 -13.38 -1.72 9.37
C ALA A 130 -14.77 -2.33 9.19
N LEU A 131 -15.80 -1.50 9.40
CA LEU A 131 -17.20 -1.79 9.10
C LEU A 131 -17.77 -0.88 7.99
N GLY A 132 -16.93 -0.01 7.42
CA GLY A 132 -17.27 0.79 6.25
C GLY A 132 -16.62 0.26 4.98
N ASP A 133 -16.78 1.02 3.90
CA ASP A 133 -16.22 0.71 2.59
C ASP A 133 -14.70 0.86 2.54
N ILE A 134 -14.10 0.08 1.64
CA ILE A 134 -12.71 0.23 1.23
C ILE A 134 -12.69 0.61 -0.25
N PHE A 135 -11.84 1.59 -0.57
CA PHE A 135 -11.71 2.11 -1.93
C PHE A 135 -10.27 2.05 -2.40
N LEU A 136 -10.07 1.65 -3.65
CA LEU A 136 -8.81 1.77 -4.36
C LEU A 136 -8.97 2.78 -5.50
N GLU A 137 -8.22 3.87 -5.45
CA GLU A 137 -8.22 4.91 -6.47
C GLU A 137 -6.89 4.99 -7.20
N PHE A 138 -6.91 5.02 -8.54
CA PHE A 138 -5.72 5.14 -9.38
C PHE A 138 -6.05 5.81 -10.72
N ASP A 139 -5.05 6.33 -11.42
CA ASP A 139 -5.24 6.82 -12.79
C ASP A 139 -4.93 5.70 -13.81
N LEU A 140 -5.71 5.62 -14.89
CA LEU A 140 -5.47 4.66 -15.99
C LEU A 140 -4.04 4.76 -16.57
N LYS A 141 -3.42 5.95 -16.54
CA LYS A 141 -2.03 6.15 -16.99
C LYS A 141 -0.99 5.45 -16.11
N ASP A 142 -1.36 5.12 -14.88
CA ASP A 142 -0.51 4.45 -13.90
C ASP A 142 -0.62 2.92 -14.01
N VAL A 143 -1.53 2.41 -14.85
CA VAL A 143 -1.63 0.98 -15.17
C VAL A 143 -0.51 0.59 -16.13
N PHE A 144 0.18 -0.51 -15.81
CA PHE A 144 1.15 -1.13 -16.72
C PHE A 144 1.19 -2.66 -16.54
N PHE A 145 1.79 -3.32 -17.52
CA PHE A 145 2.02 -4.77 -17.53
C PHE A 145 3.52 -5.04 -17.55
N LEU A 146 4.01 -6.01 -16.77
CA LEU A 146 5.45 -6.31 -16.72
C LEU A 146 6.06 -6.60 -18.11
N ASN A 147 5.30 -7.26 -18.97
CA ASN A 147 5.75 -7.61 -20.32
C ASN A 147 5.99 -6.38 -21.21
N ASP A 148 5.39 -5.23 -20.88
CA ASP A 148 5.53 -3.99 -21.64
C ASP A 148 6.69 -3.12 -21.14
N VAL A 149 7.16 -3.34 -19.92
CA VAL A 149 8.00 -2.37 -19.21
C VAL A 149 9.32 -3.02 -18.75
N LYS A 150 10.34 -2.99 -19.61
CA LYS A 150 11.74 -3.20 -19.19
C LYS A 150 12.17 -2.20 -18.11
N GLU A 151 11.65 -0.99 -18.19
CA GLU A 151 11.93 0.13 -17.28
C GLU A 151 11.40 -0.10 -15.86
N PHE A 152 10.44 -1.02 -15.63
CA PHE A 152 9.93 -1.29 -14.28
C PHE A 152 11.03 -1.91 -13.43
N TYR A 153 11.76 -2.87 -14.00
CA TYR A 153 12.91 -3.46 -13.34
C TYR A 153 14.03 -2.43 -13.11
N GLU A 154 14.24 -1.50 -14.05
CA GLU A 154 15.22 -0.43 -13.91
C GLU A 154 14.83 0.60 -12.82
N ILE A 155 13.56 1.00 -12.75
CA ILE A 155 13.03 1.90 -11.71
C ILE A 155 13.05 1.20 -10.35
N SER A 156 12.59 -0.05 -10.27
CA SER A 156 12.64 -0.81 -9.01
C SER A 156 14.07 -1.02 -8.54
N GLU A 157 15.03 -1.25 -9.45
CA GLU A 157 16.45 -1.33 -9.10
C GLU A 157 17.03 0.01 -8.66
N LEU A 158 16.65 1.12 -9.31
CA LEU A 158 17.08 2.47 -8.93
C LEU A 158 16.51 2.86 -7.57
N GLU A 159 15.20 2.72 -7.37
CA GLU A 159 14.54 3.01 -6.09
C GLU A 159 15.08 2.11 -4.97
N TYR A 160 15.33 0.82 -5.26
CA TYR A 160 15.96 -0.09 -4.32
C TYR A 160 17.41 0.34 -3.97
N LYS A 161 18.24 0.67 -4.99
CA LYS A 161 19.62 1.16 -4.79
C LYS A 161 19.65 2.47 -4.02
N GLU A 162 18.81 3.43 -4.37
CA GLU A 162 18.68 4.71 -3.65
C GLU A 162 18.24 4.46 -2.21
N SER A 163 17.30 3.53 -1.98
CA SER A 163 16.88 3.16 -0.64
C SER A 163 18.02 2.52 0.17
N ASP A 164 18.78 1.60 -0.44
CA ASP A 164 19.94 0.96 0.18
C ASP A 164 21.06 1.97 0.47
N GLU A 165 21.29 2.94 -0.42
CA GLU A 165 22.25 4.02 -0.21
C GLU A 165 21.81 4.95 0.93
N ILE A 166 20.53 5.31 1.01
CA ILE A 166 19.96 6.12 2.10
C ILE A 166 20.03 5.36 3.43
N ASN A 167 19.76 4.05 3.45
CA ASN A 167 19.85 3.26 4.68
C ASN A 167 21.29 3.02 5.14
N ASN A 168 22.23 2.99 4.20
CA ASN A 168 23.66 2.88 4.49
C ASN A 168 24.33 4.24 4.78
N GLN A 169 23.62 5.36 4.58
CA GLN A 169 24.06 6.64 5.12
C GLN A 169 23.98 6.59 6.65
N ASP A 170 25.14 6.63 7.26
CA ASP A 170 25.41 6.48 8.70
C ASP A 170 24.27 7.11 9.54
N TYR A 171 23.51 6.26 10.24
CA TYR A 171 22.36 6.64 11.08
C TYR A 171 22.65 7.87 11.98
N ASN A 172 23.93 8.05 12.34
CA ASN A 172 24.43 9.19 13.10
C ASN A 172 24.34 10.54 12.36
N GLU A 173 24.58 10.59 11.05
CA GLU A 173 24.49 11.82 10.24
C GLU A 173 23.03 12.27 10.07
N ILE A 174 22.13 11.33 9.75
CA ILE A 174 20.70 11.62 9.62
C ILE A 174 20.12 12.06 10.97
N THR A 175 20.52 11.40 12.07
CA THR A 175 20.10 11.77 13.43
C THR A 175 20.65 13.14 13.85
N ALA A 176 21.87 13.50 13.46
CA ALA A 176 22.46 14.82 13.75
C ALA A 176 21.71 15.96 13.03
N ILE A 177 21.33 15.73 11.77
CA ILE A 177 20.54 16.68 10.96
C ILE A 177 19.14 16.88 11.59
N ILE A 178 18.44 15.79 11.94
CA ILE A 178 17.10 15.85 12.51
C ILE A 178 17.11 16.47 13.92
N CYS A 179 18.14 16.19 14.73
CA CYS A 179 18.31 16.79 16.05
C CYS A 179 18.81 18.25 16.03
N GLY A 180 19.02 18.85 14.85
CA GLY A 180 19.47 20.23 14.72
C GLY A 180 20.89 20.49 15.24
N LYS A 181 21.72 19.45 15.36
CA LYS A 181 23.12 19.57 15.77
C LYS A 181 23.97 19.76 14.51
N LYS A 182 24.09 21.00 14.06
CA LYS A 182 25.24 21.46 13.27
C LYS A 182 26.24 22.16 14.19
#